data_AF-A0A0W0VWI6-F1
#
_entry.id   AF-A0A0W0VWI6-F1
#
_cell.length_a   1.000
_cell.length_b   1.000
_cell.length_c   1.000
_cell.angle_alpha   90.00
_cell.angle_beta   90.00
_cell.angle_gamma   90.00
#
_symmetry.space_group_name_H-M   'P 1'
#
loop_
_entity.id
_entity.type
_entity.pdbx_description
1 polymer ?
#
loop_
_entity_poly.entity_id
_entity_poly.type
_entity_poly.pdbx_seq_one_letter_code
_entity_poly.pdbx_strand_id
1 'polypeptide(L)'
;MKKSKIEELVESYHADVNCEALIAQNPYQKGWVKRLFGTQTEGIAKLQAFLESEAVSQLTSDDEIEGENLLVLLNIMYQREKRIYNTRRSYENYPEKSTNRVYTRLYHLLLLDAAIQSDMGIQFTHSKPLLQLLFWRIKSKVLADIEERIKEMQAEHLEKTNSILLKLGISLIFGKPLNHTLAREEEPDLDGLTQHIKVIQFEEQFVQVEFDFLNKELHEAKMLRAQIRRQDIMGGLEWLELASDNGHAYASLHLAAFYARRNDYSVVNQEVDRDKTVEYLNRARDQGSKLAAEVLDAGLTFGMVSVSNVNCAYAPS
;
A
#
# COMPACT_ATOMS: atom_id res chain seq x y z
N MET A 1 -10.60 22.15 21.94
CA MET A 1 -11.41 22.75 20.86
C MET A 1 -12.90 22.54 21.15
N LYS A 2 -13.82 23.43 20.72
CA LYS A 2 -15.28 23.20 20.83
C LYS A 2 -15.75 22.35 19.65
N LYS A 3 -16.55 21.31 19.91
CA LYS A 3 -17.11 20.34 18.95
C LYS A 3 -17.64 20.96 17.64
N SER A 4 -18.28 22.12 17.71
CA SER A 4 -18.84 22.81 16.54
C SER A 4 -17.80 23.24 15.49
N LYS A 5 -16.56 23.57 15.89
CA LYS A 5 -15.47 23.93 14.96
C LYS A 5 -14.84 22.71 14.29
N ILE A 6 -15.02 21.53 14.88
CA ILE A 6 -14.54 20.25 14.36
C ILE A 6 -15.53 19.73 13.32
N GLU A 7 -16.82 19.80 13.62
CA GLU A 7 -17.91 19.45 12.70
C GLU A 7 -17.86 20.32 11.43
N GLU A 8 -17.58 21.62 11.56
CA GLU A 8 -17.38 22.53 10.43
C GLU A 8 -16.18 22.13 9.54
N LEU A 9 -15.10 21.61 10.15
CA LEU A 9 -13.93 21.12 9.42
C LEU A 9 -14.26 19.81 8.68
N VAL A 10 -14.97 18.90 9.33
CA VAL A 10 -15.43 17.62 8.76
C VAL A 10 -16.41 17.86 7.61
N GLU A 11 -17.39 18.75 7.77
CA GLU A 11 -18.36 19.13 6.72
C GLU A 11 -17.66 19.81 5.52
N SER A 12 -16.62 20.61 5.75
CA SER A 12 -15.82 21.21 4.67
C SER A 12 -15.06 20.18 3.81
N TYR A 13 -14.78 18.99 4.36
CA TYR A 13 -14.17 17.87 3.64
C TYR A 13 -15.19 16.93 3.00
N HIS A 14 -16.44 16.93 3.46
CA HIS A 14 -17.55 16.09 2.97
C HIS A 14 -18.37 16.73 1.84
N ALA A 15 -18.12 17.97 1.47
CA ALA A 15 -18.79 18.57 0.32
C ALA A 15 -18.39 17.82 -0.96
N ASP A 16 -19.32 17.04 -1.52
CA ASP A 16 -19.25 16.49 -2.87
C ASP A 16 -19.01 17.63 -3.86
N VAL A 17 -17.74 17.90 -4.16
CA VAL A 17 -17.38 18.77 -5.27
C VAL A 17 -17.73 17.97 -6.52
N ASN A 18 -18.93 18.19 -7.05
CA ASN A 18 -19.34 17.68 -8.34
C ASN A 18 -18.42 18.25 -9.42
N CYS A 19 -17.36 17.52 -9.72
CA CYS A 19 -16.34 17.91 -10.70
C CYS A 19 -16.82 17.74 -12.13
N GLU A 20 -17.95 17.07 -12.39
CA GLU A 20 -18.42 16.80 -13.76
C GLU A 20 -18.85 18.09 -14.49
N ALA A 21 -19.47 19.03 -13.77
CA ALA A 21 -19.79 20.35 -14.33
C ALA A 21 -18.54 21.21 -14.61
N LEU A 22 -17.44 20.96 -13.88
CA LEU A 22 -16.16 21.68 -14.01
C LEU A 22 -15.25 21.07 -15.08
N ILE A 23 -15.39 19.77 -15.37
CA ILE A 23 -14.65 19.06 -16.43
C ILE A 23 -15.25 19.35 -17.82
N ALA A 24 -16.54 19.66 -17.90
CA ALA A 24 -17.24 19.93 -19.17
C ALA A 24 -16.89 21.30 -19.82
N GLN A 25 -16.21 22.21 -19.12
CA GLN A 25 -15.83 23.51 -19.66
C GLN A 25 -14.35 23.52 -20.09
N ASN A 26 -14.13 23.17 -21.35
CA ASN A 26 -12.92 23.29 -22.19
C ASN A 26 -11.52 23.28 -21.53
N PRO A 27 -10.61 22.38 -21.97
CA PRO A 27 -9.31 22.17 -21.36
C PRO A 27 -8.28 23.22 -21.83
N TYR A 28 -7.28 23.48 -20.99
CA TYR A 28 -6.09 24.31 -21.28
C TYR A 28 -6.26 25.83 -21.25
N GLN A 29 -6.18 26.41 -20.06
CA GLN A 29 -5.51 27.71 -19.90
C GLN A 29 -4.41 27.64 -18.84
N LYS A 30 -3.17 27.88 -19.30
CA LYS A 30 -1.97 28.15 -18.49
C LYS A 30 -2.25 29.38 -17.59
N GLY A 31 -2.85 29.13 -16.44
CA GLY A 31 -3.35 30.17 -15.53
C GLY A 31 -4.33 29.61 -14.49
N TRP A 32 -4.96 28.46 -14.78
CA TRP A 32 -5.84 27.74 -13.86
C TRP A 32 -5.12 27.16 -12.64
N VAL A 33 -3.92 26.62 -12.86
CA VAL A 33 -3.02 26.12 -11.80
C VAL A 33 -2.76 27.23 -10.76
N LYS A 34 -2.45 28.45 -11.17
CA LYS A 34 -2.14 29.54 -10.21
C LYS A 34 -3.36 30.00 -9.38
N ARG A 35 -4.59 29.77 -9.86
CA ARG A 35 -5.83 30.05 -9.11
C ARG A 35 -6.27 28.88 -8.22
N LEU A 36 -5.98 27.63 -8.60
CA LEU A 36 -6.23 26.44 -7.77
C LEU A 36 -5.18 26.29 -6.64
N PHE A 37 -3.93 26.70 -6.90
CA PHE A 37 -2.80 26.62 -5.96
C PHE A 37 -2.55 27.92 -5.18
N GLY A 38 -3.30 28.99 -5.47
CA GLY A 38 -3.28 30.24 -4.70
C GLY A 38 -4.28 30.27 -3.54
N THR A 39 -5.23 29.33 -3.53
CA THR A 39 -6.12 29.12 -2.39
C THR A 39 -5.54 28.01 -1.54
N GLN A 40 -4.89 28.39 -0.43
CA GLN A 40 -5.02 27.61 0.80
C GLN A 40 -6.50 27.25 0.88
N THR A 41 -6.84 25.96 0.76
CA THR A 41 -8.24 25.57 0.98
C THR A 41 -8.63 26.08 2.35
N GLU A 42 -9.87 26.50 2.54
CA GLU A 42 -10.31 27.03 3.83
C GLU A 42 -9.97 26.07 4.98
N GLY A 43 -10.02 24.75 4.72
CA GLY A 43 -9.53 23.71 5.62
C GLY A 43 -8.01 23.73 5.89
N ILE A 44 -7.16 24.06 4.91
CA ILE A 44 -5.70 24.26 5.08
C ILE A 44 -5.42 25.55 5.85
N ALA A 45 -6.10 26.66 5.55
CA ALA A 45 -5.96 27.89 6.31
C ALA A 45 -6.42 27.69 7.77
N LYS A 46 -7.51 26.92 7.98
CA LYS A 46 -8.00 26.56 9.31
C LYS A 46 -7.06 25.59 10.05
N LEU A 47 -6.48 24.59 9.38
CA LEU A 47 -5.49 23.67 9.96
C LEU A 47 -4.18 24.38 10.29
N GLN A 48 -3.70 25.26 9.40
CA GLN A 48 -2.47 26.00 9.60
C GLN A 48 -2.63 27.07 10.68
N ALA A 49 -3.73 27.84 10.67
CA ALA A 49 -4.05 28.76 11.76
C ALA A 49 -4.27 28.05 13.10
N PHE A 50 -4.69 26.79 13.09
CA PHE A 50 -4.78 25.95 14.29
C PHE A 50 -3.40 25.49 14.78
N LEU A 51 -2.54 24.97 13.90
CA LEU A 51 -1.17 24.56 14.23
C LEU A 51 -0.29 25.74 14.68
N GLU A 52 -0.58 26.95 14.19
CA GLU A 52 0.08 28.20 14.58
C GLU A 52 -0.67 28.94 15.71
N SER A 53 -1.76 28.37 16.23
CA SER A 53 -2.54 29.01 17.29
C SER A 53 -1.82 28.98 18.63
N GLU A 54 -2.13 29.97 19.48
CA GLU A 54 -1.62 30.05 20.85
C GLU A 54 -1.93 28.77 21.66
N ALA A 55 -3.00 28.05 21.30
CA ALA A 55 -3.39 26.78 21.91
C ALA A 55 -2.46 25.60 21.56
N VAL A 56 -1.78 25.64 20.41
CA VAL A 56 -0.78 24.63 20.02
C VAL A 56 0.61 25.03 20.50
N SER A 57 0.94 26.33 20.52
CA SER A 57 2.21 26.82 21.08
C SER A 57 2.31 26.74 22.60
N GLN A 58 1.18 26.56 23.29
CA GLN A 58 1.13 26.31 24.74
C GLN A 58 1.13 24.82 25.10
N LEU A 59 1.13 23.91 24.11
CA LEU A 59 1.35 22.49 24.37
C LEU A 59 2.81 22.28 24.79
N THR A 60 2.98 21.80 26.00
CA THR A 60 4.25 21.34 26.58
C THR A 60 4.48 19.87 26.25
N SER A 61 5.69 19.35 26.50
CA SER A 61 6.02 17.92 26.30
C SER A 61 5.12 16.96 27.10
N ASP A 62 4.38 17.50 28.07
CA ASP A 62 3.55 16.78 29.02
C ASP A 62 2.05 16.93 28.69
N ASP A 63 1.70 17.72 27.65
CA ASP A 63 0.32 17.86 27.21
C ASP A 63 -0.08 16.71 26.29
N GLU A 64 -0.87 15.81 26.85
CA GLU A 64 -1.44 14.64 26.18
C GLU A 64 -2.32 15.05 24.99
N ILE A 65 -1.93 14.62 23.77
CA ILE A 65 -2.80 14.62 22.60
C ILE A 65 -3.85 13.53 22.81
N GLU A 66 -4.91 13.84 23.56
CA GLU A 66 -5.95 12.89 23.94
C GLU A 66 -7.32 13.13 23.28
N GLY A 67 -8.10 12.05 23.21
CA GLY A 67 -9.53 12.06 22.89
C GLY A 67 -9.89 12.30 21.43
N GLU A 68 -10.94 13.11 21.19
CA GLU A 68 -11.58 13.30 19.88
C GLU A 68 -10.66 13.97 18.83
N ASN A 69 -9.71 14.82 19.23
CA ASN A 69 -8.87 15.56 18.29
C ASN A 69 -7.85 14.64 17.57
N LEU A 70 -7.28 13.68 18.30
CA LEU A 70 -6.39 12.66 17.73
C LEU A 70 -7.15 11.75 16.76
N LEU A 71 -8.34 11.28 17.17
CA LEU A 71 -9.20 10.44 16.33
C LEU A 71 -9.62 11.13 15.03
N VAL A 72 -9.88 12.44 15.09
CA VAL A 72 -10.21 13.25 13.90
C VAL A 72 -9.00 13.40 12.98
N LEU A 73 -7.83 13.75 13.50
CA LEU A 73 -6.58 13.81 12.72
C LEU A 73 -6.26 12.47 12.08
N LEU A 74 -6.41 11.37 12.82
CA LEU A 74 -6.22 10.01 12.33
C LEU A 74 -7.24 9.61 11.26
N ASN A 75 -8.50 10.00 11.40
CA ASN A 75 -9.51 9.76 10.38
C ASN A 75 -9.17 10.54 9.10
N ILE A 76 -8.73 11.80 9.20
CA ILE A 76 -8.26 12.58 8.06
C ILE A 76 -7.07 11.89 7.38
N MET A 77 -6.09 11.42 8.15
CA MET A 77 -4.96 10.64 7.64
C MET A 77 -5.43 9.35 6.95
N TYR A 78 -6.33 8.58 7.57
CA TYR A 78 -6.85 7.34 7.01
C TYR A 78 -7.56 7.57 5.67
N GLN A 79 -8.47 8.54 5.60
CA GLN A 79 -9.20 8.84 4.37
C GLN A 79 -8.26 9.33 3.27
N ARG A 80 -7.24 10.12 3.63
CA ARG A 80 -6.19 10.54 2.69
C ARG A 80 -5.44 9.34 2.13
N GLU A 81 -4.93 8.46 3.00
CA GLU A 81 -4.17 7.28 2.56
C GLU A 81 -5.03 6.32 1.72
N LYS A 82 -6.31 6.13 2.10
CA LYS A 82 -7.31 5.37 1.32
C LYS A 82 -7.50 5.96 -0.07
N ARG A 83 -7.58 7.29 -0.17
CA ARG A 83 -7.70 8.01 -1.44
C ARG A 83 -6.44 7.90 -2.29
N ILE A 84 -5.24 8.04 -1.70
CA ILE A 84 -3.96 7.90 -2.41
C ILE A 84 -3.88 6.52 -3.05
N TYR A 85 -4.15 5.48 -2.26
CA TYR A 85 -4.16 4.11 -2.74
C TYR A 85 -5.15 3.89 -3.87
N ASN A 86 -6.41 4.31 -3.68
CA ASN A 86 -7.47 4.10 -4.68
C ASN A 86 -7.24 4.88 -5.98
N THR A 87 -6.65 6.06 -5.91
CA THR A 87 -6.51 6.95 -7.08
C THR A 87 -5.19 6.77 -7.82
N ARG A 88 -4.23 6.00 -7.27
CA ARG A 88 -2.86 5.83 -7.79
C ARG A 88 -2.17 7.18 -8.12
N ARG A 89 -2.61 8.29 -7.51
CA ARG A 89 -2.14 9.65 -7.83
C ARG A 89 -0.81 9.91 -7.13
N SER A 90 0.28 9.88 -7.90
CA SER A 90 1.66 10.06 -7.40
C SER A 90 1.95 11.45 -6.81
N TYR A 91 1.15 12.47 -7.14
CA TYR A 91 1.41 13.86 -6.72
C TYR A 91 1.36 14.09 -5.20
N GLU A 92 0.81 13.12 -4.46
CA GLU A 92 0.72 13.10 -3.00
C GLU A 92 1.88 12.33 -2.33
N ASN A 93 2.78 11.75 -3.12
CA ASN A 93 4.02 11.12 -2.67
C ASN A 93 5.25 12.04 -2.72
N TYR A 94 5.13 13.29 -3.21
CA TYR A 94 6.24 14.25 -3.26
C TYR A 94 6.41 14.99 -1.93
N PRO A 95 7.44 14.71 -1.12
CA PRO A 95 7.60 15.26 0.23
C PRO A 95 7.80 16.80 0.24
N GLU A 96 8.25 17.39 -0.87
CA GLU A 96 8.43 18.83 -1.04
C GLU A 96 7.14 19.67 -1.02
N LYS A 97 5.95 19.07 -1.16
CA LYS A 97 4.68 19.83 -1.02
C LYS A 97 4.33 20.04 0.45
N SER A 98 4.00 21.28 0.84
CA SER A 98 3.76 21.70 2.23
C SER A 98 2.74 20.82 2.99
N THR A 99 1.69 20.35 2.33
CA THR A 99 0.70 19.43 2.90
C THR A 99 1.32 18.09 3.31
N ASN A 100 2.30 17.58 2.55
CA ASN A 100 2.95 16.31 2.84
C ASN A 100 3.91 16.41 4.03
N ARG A 101 4.53 17.57 4.27
CA ARG A 101 5.42 17.79 5.42
C ARG A 101 4.70 17.63 6.76
N VAL A 102 3.50 18.19 6.89
CA VAL A 102 2.70 18.08 8.13
C VAL A 102 2.31 16.63 8.40
N TYR A 103 1.82 15.92 7.37
CA TYR A 103 1.48 14.50 7.52
C TYR A 103 2.72 13.65 7.81
N THR A 104 3.83 13.86 7.10
CA THR A 104 5.10 13.17 7.36
C THR A 104 5.58 13.39 8.78
N ARG A 105 5.52 14.65 9.28
CA ARG A 105 5.87 14.95 10.66
C ARG A 105 4.99 14.22 11.66
N LEU A 106 3.68 14.21 11.42
CA LEU A 106 2.73 13.47 12.25
C LEU A 106 3.04 11.96 12.23
N TYR A 107 3.40 11.39 11.08
CA TYR A 107 3.85 9.99 11.01
C TYR A 107 5.13 9.74 11.79
N HIS A 108 6.11 10.65 11.76
CA HIS A 108 7.33 10.51 12.57
C HIS A 108 7.00 10.46 14.06
N LEU A 109 6.10 11.35 14.52
CA LEU A 109 5.64 11.37 15.91
C LEU A 109 4.90 10.08 16.28
N LEU A 110 4.02 9.58 15.41
CA LEU A 110 3.31 8.31 15.63
C LEU A 110 4.27 7.11 15.70
N LEU A 111 5.33 7.08 14.88
CA LEU A 111 6.36 6.05 14.95
C LEU A 111 7.15 6.12 16.26
N LEU A 112 7.50 7.34 16.70
CA LEU A 112 8.23 7.56 17.94
C LEU A 112 7.40 7.13 19.15
N ASP A 113 6.14 7.55 19.22
CA ASP A 113 5.19 7.15 20.26
C ASP A 113 5.01 5.62 20.30
N ALA A 114 4.82 4.98 19.14
CA ALA A 114 4.72 3.53 19.06
C ALA A 114 6.00 2.82 19.53
N ALA A 115 7.17 3.38 19.25
CA ALA A 115 8.45 2.84 19.73
C ALA A 115 8.59 2.97 21.26
N ILE A 116 8.21 4.12 21.83
CA ILE A 116 8.20 4.34 23.28
C ILE A 116 7.25 3.36 23.98
N GLN A 117 6.02 3.25 23.49
CA GLN A 117 5.03 2.31 24.04
C GLN A 117 5.52 0.85 23.96
N SER A 118 6.18 0.47 22.86
CA SER A 118 6.79 -0.84 22.70
C SER A 118 7.90 -1.10 23.71
N ASP A 119 8.81 -0.15 23.92
CA ASP A 119 9.90 -0.26 24.92
C ASP A 119 9.37 -0.35 26.35
N MET A 120 8.30 0.37 26.65
CA MET A 120 7.64 0.37 27.97
C MET A 120 6.75 -0.86 28.19
N GLY A 121 6.52 -1.70 27.17
CA GLY A 121 5.62 -2.84 27.24
C GLY A 121 4.16 -2.45 27.45
N ILE A 122 3.77 -1.23 27.08
CA ILE A 122 2.40 -0.73 27.24
C ILE A 122 1.50 -1.48 26.24
N GLN A 123 0.40 -2.06 26.74
CA GLN A 123 -0.58 -2.67 25.85
C GLN A 123 -1.34 -1.59 25.07
N PHE A 124 -1.39 -1.75 23.75
CA PHE A 124 -1.98 -0.81 22.80
C PHE A 124 -3.52 -0.71 22.83
N THR A 125 -4.18 -0.86 23.98
CA THR A 125 -5.64 -0.97 24.05
C THR A 125 -6.35 0.28 23.52
N HIS A 126 -5.86 1.47 23.85
CA HIS A 126 -6.43 2.75 23.39
C HIS A 126 -5.81 3.24 22.06
N SER A 127 -4.58 2.82 21.75
CA SER A 127 -3.85 3.16 20.53
C SER A 127 -4.00 2.14 19.40
N LYS A 128 -4.76 1.05 19.60
CA LYS A 128 -4.96 -0.02 18.60
C LYS A 128 -5.42 0.52 17.24
N PRO A 129 -6.43 1.39 17.13
CA PRO A 129 -6.85 1.93 15.83
C PRO A 129 -5.73 2.76 15.18
N LEU A 130 -4.98 3.51 15.97
CA LEU A 130 -3.86 4.34 15.51
C LEU A 130 -2.72 3.49 14.95
N LEU A 131 -2.39 2.37 15.61
CA LEU A 131 -1.38 1.44 15.12
C LEU A 131 -1.86 0.65 13.92
N GLN A 132 -3.14 0.29 13.84
CA GLN A 132 -3.72 -0.29 12.63
C GLN A 132 -3.57 0.65 11.44
N LEU A 133 -3.83 1.94 11.62
CA LEU A 133 -3.65 2.97 10.58
C LEU A 133 -2.17 3.14 10.20
N LEU A 134 -1.30 3.23 11.19
CA LEU A 134 0.14 3.33 10.98
C LEU A 134 0.66 2.13 10.17
N PHE A 135 0.36 0.91 10.61
CA PHE A 135 0.77 -0.31 9.91
C PHE A 135 0.09 -0.46 8.55
N TRP A 136 -1.10 0.09 8.35
CA TRP A 136 -1.73 0.14 7.03
C TRP A 136 -0.99 1.06 6.06
N ARG A 137 -0.51 2.23 6.51
CA ARG A 137 0.38 3.06 5.70
C ARG A 137 1.71 2.39 5.43
N ILE A 138 2.33 1.79 6.45
CA ILE A 138 3.60 1.05 6.29
C ILE A 138 3.43 0.00 5.20
N LYS A 139 2.32 -0.76 5.22
CA LYS A 139 1.98 -1.72 4.16
C LYS A 139 1.96 -1.07 2.78
N SER A 140 1.26 0.04 2.64
CA SER A 140 1.12 0.74 1.35
C SER A 140 2.45 1.29 0.84
N LYS A 141 3.29 1.85 1.72
CA LYS A 141 4.63 2.34 1.36
C LYS A 141 5.58 1.20 0.95
N VAL A 142 5.56 0.08 1.68
CA VAL A 142 6.36 -1.11 1.30
C VAL A 142 5.94 -1.63 -0.07
N LEU A 143 4.65 -1.70 -0.35
CA LEU A 143 4.18 -2.11 -1.68
C LEU A 143 4.67 -1.14 -2.75
N ALA A 144 4.48 0.16 -2.57
CA ALA A 144 4.92 1.17 -3.53
C ALA A 144 6.42 1.10 -3.85
N ASP A 145 7.28 0.91 -2.84
CA ASP A 145 8.73 0.75 -3.01
C ASP A 145 9.07 -0.52 -3.82
N ILE A 146 8.34 -1.62 -3.60
CA ILE A 146 8.49 -2.84 -4.42
C ILE A 146 8.07 -2.57 -5.86
N GLU A 147 6.97 -1.85 -6.11
CA GLU A 147 6.53 -1.52 -7.46
C GLU A 147 7.57 -0.67 -8.20
N GLU A 148 8.17 0.30 -7.51
CA GLU A 148 9.21 1.17 -8.06
C GLU A 148 10.45 0.38 -8.44
N ARG A 149 10.95 -0.48 -7.54
CA ARG A 149 12.08 -1.37 -7.85
C ARG A 149 11.80 -2.30 -9.03
N ILE A 150 10.59 -2.85 -9.12
CA ILE A 150 10.20 -3.68 -10.26
C ILE A 150 10.27 -2.88 -11.57
N LYS A 151 9.86 -1.61 -11.57
CA LYS A 151 9.94 -0.72 -12.74
C LYS A 151 11.38 -0.38 -13.11
N GLU A 152 12.24 -0.19 -12.11
CA GLU A 152 13.66 0.14 -12.29
C GLU A 152 14.47 -1.04 -12.84
N MET A 153 14.13 -2.27 -12.45
CA MET A 153 14.81 -3.52 -12.86
C MET A 153 14.56 -3.94 -14.32
N GLN A 154 14.47 -3.01 -15.28
CA GLN A 154 14.17 -3.29 -16.70
C GLN A 154 14.91 -4.51 -17.29
N ALA A 155 14.24 -5.23 -18.20
CA ALA A 155 14.62 -6.33 -19.12
C ALA A 155 15.82 -7.25 -18.81
N GLU A 156 16.99 -6.76 -18.39
CA GLU A 156 18.22 -7.52 -18.15
C GLU A 156 18.08 -8.59 -17.05
N HIS A 157 17.07 -8.48 -16.19
CA HIS A 157 16.80 -9.42 -15.10
C HIS A 157 15.35 -9.94 -15.08
N LEU A 158 14.74 -10.14 -16.26
CA LEU A 158 13.34 -10.54 -16.41
C LEU A 158 12.92 -11.73 -15.53
N GLU A 159 13.75 -12.77 -15.43
CA GLU A 159 13.44 -13.95 -14.59
C GLU A 159 13.37 -13.59 -13.09
N LYS A 160 14.30 -12.76 -12.61
CA LYS A 160 14.33 -12.30 -11.21
C LYS A 160 13.13 -11.41 -10.93
N THR A 161 12.79 -10.51 -11.85
CA THR A 161 11.60 -9.66 -11.76
C THR A 161 10.32 -10.50 -11.69
N ASN A 162 10.18 -11.49 -12.57
CA ASN A 162 9.03 -12.39 -12.57
C ASN A 162 8.92 -13.24 -11.29
N SER A 163 10.05 -13.66 -10.71
CA SER A 163 10.05 -14.35 -9.42
C SER A 163 9.55 -13.46 -8.28
N ILE A 164 9.90 -12.17 -8.30
CA ILE A 164 9.40 -11.18 -7.32
C ILE A 164 7.90 -10.97 -7.52
N LEU A 165 7.45 -10.77 -8.76
CA LEU A 165 6.03 -10.61 -9.10
C LEU A 165 5.19 -11.81 -8.63
N LEU A 166 5.66 -13.04 -8.90
CA LEU A 166 5.03 -14.28 -8.43
C LEU A 166 4.90 -14.30 -6.90
N LYS A 167 6.02 -14.07 -6.18
CA LYS A 167 6.04 -14.10 -4.71
C LYS A 167 5.12 -13.04 -4.11
N LEU A 168 5.12 -11.84 -4.67
CA LEU A 168 4.23 -10.75 -4.25
C LEU A 168 2.77 -11.14 -4.47
N GLY A 169 2.42 -11.63 -5.66
CA GLY A 169 1.07 -12.05 -5.99
C GLY A 169 0.52 -13.12 -5.05
N ILE A 170 1.27 -14.20 -4.83
CA ILE A 170 0.91 -15.27 -3.88
C ILE A 170 0.78 -14.71 -2.45
N SER A 171 1.70 -13.83 -2.04
CA SER A 171 1.68 -13.30 -0.67
C SER A 171 0.45 -12.44 -0.42
N LEU A 172 0.03 -11.65 -1.40
CA LEU A 172 -1.17 -10.83 -1.32
C LEU A 172 -2.45 -11.67 -1.34
N ILE A 173 -2.53 -12.71 -2.18
CA ILE A 173 -3.73 -13.57 -2.23
C ILE A 173 -3.96 -14.27 -0.89
N PHE A 174 -2.89 -14.84 -0.32
CA PHE A 174 -3.00 -15.67 0.89
C PHE A 174 -2.71 -14.91 2.18
N GLY A 175 -2.45 -13.61 2.12
CA GLY A 175 -2.03 -12.83 3.29
C GLY A 175 -0.78 -13.40 3.96
N LYS A 176 0.21 -13.84 3.18
CA LYS A 176 1.48 -14.33 3.73
C LYS A 176 2.36 -13.14 4.14
N PRO A 177 3.25 -13.31 5.15
CA PRO A 177 4.17 -12.25 5.54
C PRO A 177 5.09 -11.84 4.39
N LEU A 178 5.14 -10.54 4.11
CA LEU A 178 6.03 -9.93 3.14
C LEU A 178 7.19 -9.30 3.89
N ASN A 179 8.39 -9.83 3.68
CA ASN A 179 9.64 -9.27 4.21
C ASN A 179 10.24 -8.32 3.19
N HIS A 180 10.49 -7.08 3.58
CA HIS A 180 11.04 -6.08 2.68
C HIS A 180 12.06 -5.18 3.37
N THR A 181 13.19 -4.96 2.69
CA THR A 181 14.23 -4.00 3.10
C THR A 181 14.10 -2.77 2.22
N LEU A 182 13.90 -1.60 2.84
CA LEU A 182 13.77 -0.34 2.14
C LEU A 182 15.15 0.23 1.80
N ALA A 183 15.21 1.06 0.76
CA ALA A 183 16.45 1.70 0.37
C ALA A 183 16.80 2.76 1.42
N ARG A 184 18.08 2.82 1.80
CA ARG A 184 18.58 3.88 2.66
C ARG A 184 19.13 4.99 1.77
N GLU A 185 18.64 6.19 1.95
CA GLU A 185 19.22 7.39 1.34
C GLU A 185 20.50 7.78 2.12
N GLU A 186 21.55 8.20 1.41
CA GLU A 186 22.77 8.70 2.05
C GLU A 186 22.47 10.02 2.76
N GLU A 187 22.81 10.09 4.05
CA GLU A 187 22.60 11.30 4.84
C GLU A 187 23.78 12.28 4.68
N PRO A 188 23.51 13.58 4.56
CA PRO A 188 24.54 14.59 4.73
C PRO A 188 25.08 14.51 6.17
N ASP A 189 26.40 14.59 6.30
CA ASP A 189 27.06 14.67 7.61
C ASP A 189 26.71 16.02 8.25
N LEU A 190 25.89 15.98 9.30
CA LEU A 190 25.37 17.14 10.00
C LEU A 190 25.85 17.13 11.45
N ASP A 191 26.47 18.23 11.88
CA ASP A 191 26.86 18.41 13.28
C ASP A 191 25.64 18.31 14.21
N GLY A 192 25.77 17.48 15.25
CA GLY A 192 24.71 17.27 16.24
C GLY A 192 23.60 16.31 15.82
N LEU A 193 23.78 15.58 14.72
CA LEU A 193 22.91 14.47 14.32
C LEU A 193 23.18 13.21 15.16
N THR A 194 22.13 12.63 15.74
CA THR A 194 22.17 11.37 16.49
C THR A 194 21.12 10.40 15.96
N GLN A 195 21.52 9.16 15.68
CA GLN A 195 20.65 8.14 15.09
C GLN A 195 20.27 7.07 16.13
N HIS A 196 19.00 6.66 16.14
CA HIS A 196 18.47 5.64 17.03
C HIS A 196 17.61 4.63 16.27
N ILE A 197 17.96 3.35 16.35
CA ILE A 197 17.21 2.28 15.68
C ILE A 197 16.28 1.59 16.68
N LYS A 198 15.01 1.43 16.31
CA LYS A 198 13.98 0.72 17.09
C LYS A 198 13.19 -0.26 16.24
N VAL A 199 12.68 -1.30 16.91
CA VAL A 199 11.75 -2.25 16.31
C VAL A 199 10.40 -2.03 16.95
N ILE A 200 9.40 -1.76 16.12
CA ILE A 200 8.01 -1.58 16.54
C ILE A 200 7.27 -2.85 16.11
N GLN A 201 6.63 -3.52 17.07
CA GLN A 201 5.83 -4.71 16.82
C GLN A 201 4.35 -4.41 17.07
N PHE A 202 3.49 -4.85 16.15
CA PHE A 202 2.05 -4.81 16.31
C PHE A 202 1.43 -6.09 15.76
N GLU A 203 0.77 -6.86 16.63
CA GLU A 203 0.32 -8.22 16.33
C GLU A 203 1.48 -9.09 15.82
N GLU A 204 1.32 -9.77 14.68
CA GLU A 204 2.35 -10.62 14.06
C GLU A 204 3.25 -9.87 13.05
N GLN A 205 3.23 -8.53 13.09
CA GLN A 205 3.95 -7.67 12.15
C GLN A 205 4.99 -6.84 12.87
N PHE A 206 6.09 -6.52 12.19
CA PHE A 206 7.11 -5.62 12.72
C PHE A 206 7.64 -4.65 11.68
N VAL A 207 8.12 -3.50 12.15
CA VAL A 207 8.88 -2.53 11.38
C VAL A 207 10.13 -2.12 12.16
N GLN A 208 11.26 -2.06 11.48
CA GLN A 208 12.50 -1.49 11.99
C GLN A 208 12.62 -0.07 11.46
N VAL A 209 12.74 0.89 12.38
CA VAL A 209 12.74 2.32 12.10
C VAL A 209 14.02 2.93 12.67
N GLU A 210 14.68 3.75 11.87
CA GLU A 210 15.77 4.63 12.30
C GLU A 210 15.17 6.02 12.56
N PHE A 211 15.47 6.56 13.74
CA PHE A 211 15.08 7.90 14.15
C PHE A 211 16.32 8.78 14.19
N ASP A 212 16.28 9.84 13.40
CA ASP A 212 17.35 10.82 13.31
C ASP A 212 16.95 12.04 14.15
N PHE A 213 17.81 12.44 15.07
CA PHE A 213 17.62 13.62 15.91
C PHE A 213 18.72 14.62 15.61
N LEU A 214 18.34 15.85 15.28
CA LEU A 214 19.26 16.96 15.06
C LEU A 214 19.09 17.94 16.22
N ASN A 215 20.17 18.24 16.95
CA ASN A 215 20.12 19.12 18.11
C ASN A 215 19.06 18.70 19.17
N LYS A 216 18.91 17.37 19.37
CA LYS A 216 17.93 16.73 20.27
C LYS A 216 16.46 16.85 19.83
N GLU A 217 16.17 17.46 18.70
CA GLU A 217 14.83 17.45 18.11
C GLU A 217 14.72 16.33 17.09
N LEU A 218 13.59 15.63 17.06
CA LEU A 218 13.33 14.62 16.04
C LEU A 218 13.41 15.30 14.67
N HIS A 219 14.33 14.87 13.82
CA HIS A 219 14.50 15.33 12.45
C HIS A 219 13.68 14.44 11.51
N GLU A 220 13.94 13.14 11.54
CA GLU A 220 13.36 12.19 10.59
C GLU A 220 13.11 10.80 11.22
N ALA A 221 12.17 10.04 10.65
CA ALA A 221 11.98 8.63 10.95
C ALA A 221 11.94 7.81 9.65
N LYS A 222 12.95 6.96 9.44
CA LYS A 222 13.14 6.16 8.23
C LYS A 222 12.82 4.70 8.51
N MET A 223 12.01 4.10 7.65
CA MET A 223 11.80 2.65 7.72
C MET A 223 12.97 1.96 7.04
N LEU A 224 13.63 1.06 7.76
CA LEU A 224 14.75 0.27 7.23
C LEU A 224 14.26 -1.08 6.71
N ARG A 225 13.36 -1.73 7.46
CA ARG A 225 12.85 -3.06 7.15
C ARG A 225 11.44 -3.21 7.70
N ALA A 226 10.60 -3.97 7.01
CA ALA A 226 9.30 -4.36 7.53
C ALA A 226 8.97 -5.83 7.21
N GLN A 227 8.30 -6.50 8.14
CA GLN A 227 7.55 -7.71 7.88
C GLN A 227 6.06 -7.40 8.08
N ILE A 228 5.33 -7.36 6.97
CA ILE A 228 3.92 -6.96 6.96
C ILE A 228 3.02 -8.08 6.45
N ARG A 229 1.75 -8.05 6.85
CA ARG A 229 0.73 -8.96 6.35
C ARG A 229 -0.40 -8.18 5.69
N ARG A 230 -0.64 -8.40 4.39
CA ARG A 230 -1.76 -7.80 3.67
C ARG A 230 -2.43 -8.86 2.79
N GLN A 231 -3.74 -9.02 2.94
CA GLN A 231 -4.53 -9.76 1.98
C GLN A 231 -5.16 -8.79 0.99
N ASP A 232 -4.93 -9.04 -0.30
CA ASP A 232 -5.42 -8.24 -1.41
C ASP A 232 -5.51 -9.17 -2.63
N ILE A 233 -6.64 -9.87 -2.77
CA ILE A 233 -6.79 -10.92 -3.77
C ILE A 233 -6.66 -10.32 -5.18
N MET A 234 -7.37 -9.21 -5.45
CA MET A 234 -7.34 -8.57 -6.76
C MET A 234 -5.96 -8.03 -7.10
N GLY A 235 -5.32 -7.30 -6.17
CA GLY A 235 -3.95 -6.84 -6.38
C GLY A 235 -2.98 -8.00 -6.60
N GLY A 236 -3.13 -9.10 -5.83
CA GLY A 236 -2.32 -10.29 -6.00
C GLY A 236 -2.50 -10.97 -7.36
N LEU A 237 -3.73 -11.01 -7.90
CA LEU A 237 -4.00 -11.51 -9.24
C LEU A 237 -3.41 -10.60 -10.33
N GLU A 238 -3.48 -9.27 -10.17
CA GLU A 238 -2.82 -8.32 -11.09
C GLU A 238 -1.31 -8.60 -11.21
N TRP A 239 -0.64 -8.88 -10.08
CA TRP A 239 0.79 -9.23 -10.09
C TRP A 239 1.09 -10.58 -10.73
N LEU A 240 0.23 -11.58 -10.51
CA LEU A 240 0.36 -12.88 -11.17
C LEU A 240 0.13 -12.75 -12.68
N GLU A 241 -0.84 -11.95 -13.10
CA GLU A 241 -1.10 -11.70 -14.52
C GLU A 241 0.11 -11.04 -15.18
N LEU A 242 0.70 -10.02 -14.55
CA LEU A 242 1.88 -9.37 -15.07
C LEU A 242 3.08 -10.34 -15.21
N ALA A 243 3.29 -11.22 -14.23
CA ALA A 243 4.36 -12.22 -14.32
C ALA A 243 4.06 -13.28 -15.40
N SER A 244 2.79 -13.68 -15.53
CA SER A 244 2.29 -14.59 -16.56
C SER A 244 2.51 -14.00 -17.96
N ASP A 245 2.17 -12.73 -18.18
CA ASP A 245 2.35 -12.04 -19.45
C ASP A 245 3.83 -11.89 -19.82
N ASN A 246 4.70 -11.79 -18.82
CA ASN A 246 6.15 -11.82 -19.00
C ASN A 246 6.73 -13.24 -19.20
N GLY A 247 5.89 -14.26 -19.40
CA GLY A 247 6.32 -15.62 -19.72
C GLY A 247 6.56 -16.55 -18.53
N HIS A 248 6.18 -16.16 -17.30
CA HIS A 248 6.46 -16.96 -16.11
C HIS A 248 5.46 -18.12 -15.94
N ALA A 249 5.85 -19.33 -16.38
CA ALA A 249 5.00 -20.52 -16.40
C ALA A 249 4.29 -20.85 -15.06
N TYR A 250 4.96 -20.63 -13.92
CA TYR A 250 4.32 -20.86 -12.61
C TYR A 250 3.25 -19.81 -12.29
N ALA A 251 3.38 -18.57 -12.76
CA ALA A 251 2.36 -17.55 -12.52
C ALA A 251 1.07 -17.92 -13.27
N SER A 252 1.20 -18.34 -14.53
CA SER A 252 0.12 -18.93 -15.33
C SER A 252 -0.52 -20.14 -14.63
N LEU A 253 0.28 -21.05 -14.05
CA LEU A 253 -0.26 -22.16 -13.25
C LEU A 253 -1.04 -21.70 -12.00
N HIS A 254 -0.58 -20.65 -11.33
CA HIS A 254 -1.25 -20.09 -10.16
C HIS A 254 -2.58 -19.40 -10.54
N LEU A 255 -2.64 -18.73 -11.68
CA LEU A 255 -3.88 -18.18 -12.25
C LEU A 255 -4.86 -19.29 -12.62
N ALA A 256 -4.38 -20.34 -13.31
CA ALA A 256 -5.19 -21.53 -13.57
C ALA A 256 -5.70 -22.15 -12.26
N ALA A 257 -4.86 -22.24 -11.23
CA ALA A 257 -5.23 -22.82 -9.94
C ALA A 257 -6.28 -21.96 -9.20
N PHE A 258 -6.19 -20.63 -9.32
CA PHE A 258 -7.20 -19.71 -8.81
C PHE A 258 -8.57 -19.99 -9.44
N TYR A 259 -8.66 -19.97 -10.77
CA TYR A 259 -9.93 -20.16 -11.49
C TYR A 259 -10.47 -21.59 -11.39
N ALA A 260 -9.59 -22.57 -11.23
CA ALA A 260 -9.95 -23.96 -11.02
C ALA A 260 -10.30 -24.30 -9.57
N ARG A 261 -10.13 -23.34 -8.64
CA ARG A 261 -10.26 -23.55 -7.19
C ARG A 261 -9.40 -24.71 -6.67
N ARG A 262 -8.17 -24.82 -7.16
CA ARG A 262 -7.24 -25.88 -6.78
C ARG A 262 -6.56 -25.56 -5.44
N ASN A 263 -6.48 -26.53 -4.54
CA ASN A 263 -5.82 -26.40 -3.24
C ASN A 263 -6.39 -25.21 -2.42
N ASP A 264 -5.50 -24.41 -1.81
CA ASP A 264 -5.82 -23.25 -0.97
C ASP A 264 -6.61 -22.16 -1.71
N TYR A 265 -6.64 -22.17 -3.05
CA TYR A 265 -7.44 -21.24 -3.83
C TYR A 265 -8.95 -21.43 -3.66
N SER A 266 -9.39 -22.62 -3.22
CA SER A 266 -10.81 -22.89 -2.91
C SER A 266 -11.38 -22.05 -1.76
N VAL A 267 -10.50 -21.51 -0.89
CA VAL A 267 -10.85 -20.67 0.25
C VAL A 267 -11.03 -19.19 -0.16
N VAL A 268 -10.27 -18.74 -1.16
CA VAL A 268 -10.22 -17.34 -1.60
C VAL A 268 -11.01 -17.08 -2.89
N ASN A 269 -11.39 -18.13 -3.62
CA ASN A 269 -12.25 -18.08 -4.79
C ASN A 269 -13.44 -19.02 -4.62
N GLN A 270 -14.66 -18.48 -4.73
CA GLN A 270 -15.91 -19.23 -4.58
C GLN A 270 -16.43 -19.79 -5.89
N GLU A 271 -15.98 -19.26 -7.03
CA GLU A 271 -16.51 -19.58 -8.36
C GLU A 271 -15.47 -20.31 -9.22
N VAL A 272 -15.91 -21.34 -9.94
CA VAL A 272 -15.06 -22.04 -10.91
C VAL A 272 -15.23 -21.39 -12.27
N ASP A 273 -14.11 -21.03 -12.91
CA ASP A 273 -14.09 -20.58 -14.30
C ASP A 273 -13.28 -21.57 -15.13
N ARG A 274 -14.00 -22.44 -15.84
CA ARG A 274 -13.38 -23.49 -16.67
C ARG A 274 -12.59 -22.90 -17.82
N ASP A 275 -13.13 -21.88 -18.48
CA ASP A 275 -12.53 -21.35 -19.71
C ASP A 275 -11.22 -20.65 -19.38
N LYS A 276 -11.20 -19.82 -18.34
CA LYS A 276 -9.95 -19.21 -17.86
C LYS A 276 -8.97 -20.26 -17.34
N THR A 277 -9.44 -21.29 -16.64
CA THR A 277 -8.56 -22.39 -16.20
C THR A 277 -7.83 -23.00 -17.38
N VAL A 278 -8.55 -23.36 -18.44
CA VAL A 278 -7.97 -23.97 -19.65
C VAL A 278 -7.08 -22.96 -20.39
N GLU A 279 -7.47 -21.70 -20.46
CA GLU A 279 -6.67 -20.63 -21.06
C GLU A 279 -5.30 -20.52 -20.37
N TYR A 280 -5.26 -20.36 -19.06
CA TYR A 280 -4.01 -20.23 -18.31
C TYR A 280 -3.20 -21.53 -18.27
N LEU A 281 -3.84 -22.70 -18.33
CA LEU A 281 -3.13 -23.97 -18.53
C LEU A 281 -2.42 -24.01 -19.88
N ASN A 282 -3.10 -23.63 -20.97
CA ASN A 282 -2.46 -23.55 -22.29
C ASN A 282 -1.31 -22.55 -22.26
N ARG A 283 -1.52 -21.35 -21.70
CA ARG A 283 -0.47 -20.33 -21.53
C ARG A 283 0.72 -20.87 -20.74
N ALA A 284 0.49 -21.57 -19.63
CA ALA A 284 1.54 -22.19 -18.83
C ALA A 284 2.31 -23.27 -19.61
N ARG A 285 1.62 -24.10 -20.39
CA ARG A 285 2.25 -25.12 -21.26
C ARG A 285 3.16 -24.45 -22.28
N ASP A 286 2.67 -23.42 -22.94
CA ASP A 286 3.40 -22.71 -23.99
C ASP A 286 4.64 -21.99 -23.42
N GLN A 287 4.60 -21.65 -22.13
CA GLN A 287 5.72 -21.12 -21.34
C GLN A 287 6.65 -22.22 -20.76
N GLY A 288 6.43 -23.49 -21.08
CA GLY A 288 7.28 -24.61 -20.69
C GLY A 288 6.87 -25.37 -19.42
N SER A 289 5.66 -25.16 -18.91
CA SER A 289 5.15 -25.92 -17.75
C SER A 289 4.86 -27.38 -18.12
N LYS A 290 5.67 -28.30 -17.59
CA LYS A 290 5.45 -29.75 -17.74
C LYS A 290 4.13 -30.21 -17.12
N LEU A 291 3.77 -29.64 -15.97
CA LEU A 291 2.51 -29.98 -15.28
C LEU A 291 1.30 -29.57 -16.11
N ALA A 292 1.34 -28.39 -16.74
CA ALA A 292 0.25 -27.95 -17.60
C ALA A 292 0.14 -28.84 -18.85
N ALA A 293 1.27 -29.17 -19.49
CA ALA A 293 1.31 -30.09 -20.61
C ALA A 293 0.66 -31.44 -20.26
N GLU A 294 1.09 -32.07 -19.16
CA GLU A 294 0.55 -33.34 -18.70
C GLU A 294 -0.96 -33.28 -18.45
N VAL A 295 -1.44 -32.23 -17.77
CA VAL A 295 -2.86 -32.03 -17.48
C VAL A 295 -3.68 -31.89 -18.75
N LEU A 296 -3.20 -31.12 -19.73
CA LEU A 296 -3.90 -30.89 -21.00
C LEU A 296 -3.88 -32.15 -21.88
N ASP A 297 -2.72 -32.78 -22.05
CA ASP A 297 -2.52 -33.89 -22.99
C ASP A 297 -3.23 -35.17 -22.54
N ALA A 298 -3.14 -35.50 -21.24
CA ALA A 298 -3.81 -36.65 -20.66
C ALA A 298 -5.28 -36.36 -20.27
N GLY A 299 -5.74 -35.13 -20.48
CA GLY A 299 -7.10 -34.69 -20.18
C GLY A 299 -7.49 -34.83 -18.71
N LEU A 300 -6.56 -34.48 -17.81
CA LEU A 300 -6.71 -34.68 -16.38
C LEU A 300 -7.59 -33.61 -15.74
N THR A 301 -8.05 -33.90 -14.53
CA THR A 301 -8.68 -32.90 -13.67
C THR A 301 -7.62 -31.99 -13.05
N PHE A 302 -7.86 -30.68 -13.12
CA PHE A 302 -7.07 -29.66 -12.45
C PHE A 302 -7.96 -28.87 -11.51
N GLY A 303 -7.75 -29.01 -10.20
CA GLY A 303 -8.68 -28.46 -9.20
C GLY A 303 -10.08 -29.07 -9.36
N MET A 304 -11.09 -28.22 -9.51
CA MET A 304 -12.47 -28.64 -9.76
C MET A 304 -12.83 -28.74 -11.25
N VAL A 305 -11.87 -28.49 -12.16
CA VAL A 305 -12.09 -28.46 -13.61
C VAL A 305 -11.58 -29.75 -14.24
N SER A 306 -12.45 -30.48 -14.94
CA SER A 306 -12.04 -31.59 -15.81
C SER A 306 -11.66 -31.04 -17.19
N VAL A 307 -10.39 -31.23 -17.57
CA VAL A 307 -9.88 -30.82 -18.87
C VAL A 307 -10.09 -31.98 -19.85
N SER A 308 -11.33 -32.25 -20.27
CA SER A 308 -11.55 -33.28 -21.29
C SER A 308 -10.96 -32.85 -22.64
N ASN A 309 -10.27 -33.77 -23.34
CA ASN A 309 -9.67 -33.55 -24.65
C ASN A 309 -10.73 -33.09 -25.67
N VAL A 310 -10.59 -31.87 -26.20
CA VAL A 310 -11.45 -31.35 -27.29
C VAL A 310 -11.07 -31.98 -28.65
N ASN A 311 -9.97 -32.75 -28.73
CA ASN A 311 -9.47 -33.35 -29.96
C ASN A 311 -9.73 -34.87 -30.09
N CYS A 312 -10.97 -35.32 -29.89
CA CYS A 312 -11.43 -36.64 -30.36
C CYS A 312 -12.59 -36.56 -31.36
N ALA A 313 -12.69 -35.46 -32.12
CA ALA A 313 -13.50 -35.40 -33.33
C ALA A 313 -12.60 -35.02 -34.50
N TYR A 314 -12.61 -35.84 -35.56
CA TYR A 314 -11.78 -35.82 -36.77
C TYR A 314 -10.49 -36.64 -36.75
N ALA A 315 -10.65 -37.95 -36.78
CA ALA A 315 -9.91 -38.77 -37.73
C ALA A 315 -10.87 -39.16 -38.87
N PRO A 316 -10.79 -38.56 -40.08
CA PRO A 316 -11.37 -39.15 -41.27
C PRO A 316 -10.45 -40.25 -41.83
N SER A 317 -11.13 -41.28 -42.36
CA SER A 317 -10.68 -42.52 -43.01
C SER A 317 -10.07 -43.60 -42.13
#